data_AF-A0A6G2D968-F1
#
_entry.id   AF-A0A6G2D968-F1
#
_cell.length_a   1.000
_cell.length_b   1.000
_cell.length_c   1.000
_cell.angle_alpha   90.00
_cell.angle_beta   90.00
_cell.angle_gamma   90.00
#
_symmetry.space_group_name_H-M   'P 1'
#
loop_
_entity.id
_entity.type
_entity.pdbx_description
1 polymer ?
#
loop_
_entity_poly.entity_id
_entity_poly.type
_entity_poly.pdbx_seq_one_letter_code
_entity_poly.pdbx_strand_id
1 'polypeptide(L)'
;MAGHDVQYGKHRTRRSFSRIKEVLDLPNLIEIQTDSFKAFLDHGLKEVFEDVLPISNFTDTMELEFVGYEIKEPKYTLEEARIHDASYSAPIFVTFRLINKETGEIKTQEVFFGDFPIMTEMGTFIINGGERIIVSQ
;
A
#
# COMPACT_ATOMS: atom_id res chain seq x y z
N MET A 1 34.70 -4.15 37.85
CA MET A 1 33.31 -4.19 37.33
C MET A 1 33.31 -5.10 36.13
N ALA A 2 32.89 -6.37 36.31
CA ALA A 2 32.94 -7.34 35.22
C ALA A 2 31.73 -7.14 34.30
N GLY A 3 31.99 -6.80 33.03
CA GLY A 3 30.97 -6.88 31.98
C GLY A 3 30.56 -8.33 31.73
N HIS A 4 29.46 -8.53 31.01
CA HIS A 4 28.96 -9.85 30.61
C HIS A 4 29.04 -10.00 29.09
N ASP A 5 29.20 -11.22 28.60
CA ASP A 5 29.33 -11.47 27.16
C ASP A 5 27.94 -11.66 26.53
N VAL A 6 27.66 -10.95 25.43
CA VAL A 6 26.38 -10.97 24.70
C VAL A 6 26.61 -11.48 23.28
N GLN A 7 25.80 -12.43 22.84
CA GLN A 7 25.84 -12.98 21.48
C GLN A 7 25.05 -12.09 20.52
N TYR A 8 25.69 -11.66 19.43
CA TYR A 8 25.08 -10.89 18.35
C TYR A 8 25.10 -11.70 17.06
N GLY A 9 23.93 -12.21 16.66
CA GLY A 9 23.79 -13.10 15.51
C GLY A 9 24.49 -14.44 15.69
N LYS A 10 24.76 -15.15 14.58
CA LYS A 10 25.28 -16.52 14.63
C LYS A 10 26.79 -16.63 14.93
N HIS A 11 27.58 -15.57 14.68
CA HIS A 11 29.04 -15.69 14.59
C HIS A 11 29.84 -14.80 15.54
N ARG A 12 29.20 -13.94 16.35
CA ARG A 12 29.94 -12.93 17.11
C ARG A 12 29.43 -12.76 18.53
N THR A 13 30.34 -12.82 19.50
CA THR A 13 30.09 -12.47 20.90
C THR A 13 30.81 -11.16 21.23
N ARG A 14 30.17 -10.25 21.97
CA ARG A 14 30.75 -8.98 22.41
C ARG A 14 30.51 -8.78 23.90
N ARG A 15 31.54 -8.34 24.62
CA ARG A 15 31.41 -7.97 26.04
C ARG A 15 30.61 -6.68 26.17
N SER A 16 29.47 -6.77 26.87
CA SER A 16 28.62 -5.65 27.27
C SER A 16 28.94 -5.20 28.68
N PHE A 17 28.88 -3.89 28.91
CA PHE A 17 28.96 -3.26 30.23
C PHE A 17 27.60 -2.66 30.66
N SER A 18 26.52 -2.98 29.94
CA SER A 18 25.17 -2.55 30.32
C SER A 18 24.82 -3.08 31.71
N ARG A 19 24.18 -2.22 32.52
CA ARG A 19 23.75 -2.55 33.88
C ARG A 19 22.24 -2.74 34.00
N ILE A 20 21.50 -2.30 32.99
CA ILE A 20 20.05 -2.38 32.91
C ILE A 20 19.71 -3.51 31.95
N LYS A 21 18.73 -4.33 32.32
CA LYS A 21 18.23 -5.41 31.48
C LYS A 21 17.29 -4.83 30.43
N GLU A 22 17.48 -5.21 29.17
CA GLU A 22 16.49 -4.96 28.13
C GLU A 22 15.22 -5.77 28.44
N VAL A 23 14.09 -5.07 28.50
CA VAL A 23 12.78 -5.65 28.85
C VAL A 23 11.90 -5.89 27.63
N LEU A 24 12.27 -5.32 26.49
CA LEU A 24 11.57 -5.39 25.21
C LEU A 24 12.60 -5.54 24.10
N ASP A 25 12.27 -6.34 23.09
CA ASP A 25 13.06 -6.47 21.87
C ASP A 25 12.88 -5.25 20.97
N LEU A 26 13.83 -5.04 20.05
CA LEU A 26 13.70 -4.01 19.02
C LEU A 26 12.54 -4.35 18.07
N PRO A 27 11.63 -3.40 17.81
CA PRO A 27 10.56 -3.59 16.84
C PRO A 27 11.10 -3.60 15.41
N ASN A 28 10.22 -3.84 14.44
CA ASN A 28 10.59 -3.75 13.04
C ASN A 28 10.80 -2.27 12.67
N LEU A 29 12.05 -1.89 12.39
CA LEU A 29 12.44 -0.49 12.20
C LEU A 29 11.86 0.16 10.92
N ILE A 30 11.28 -0.63 10.01
CA ILE A 30 10.60 -0.14 8.81
C ILE A 30 9.07 -0.29 8.89
N GLU A 31 8.53 -0.73 10.03
CA GLU A 31 7.10 -1.04 10.17
C GLU A 31 6.20 0.17 9.91
N ILE A 32 6.66 1.37 10.25
CA ILE A 32 5.91 2.61 10.00
C ILE A 32 5.54 2.75 8.52
N GLN A 33 6.45 2.42 7.61
CA GLN A 33 6.21 2.51 6.16
C GLN A 33 5.24 1.43 5.69
N THR A 34 5.52 0.17 6.07
CA THR A 34 4.74 -0.98 5.63
C THR A 34 3.32 -0.96 6.19
N ASP A 35 3.16 -0.59 7.46
CA ASP A 35 1.87 -0.56 8.15
C ASP A 35 1.01 0.59 7.63
N SER A 36 1.61 1.76 7.38
CA SER A 36 0.90 2.89 6.80
C SER A 36 0.37 2.57 5.40
N PHE A 37 1.19 1.94 4.55
CA PHE A 37 0.76 1.59 3.20
C PHE A 37 -0.28 0.47 3.20
N LYS A 38 -0.12 -0.53 4.07
CA LYS A 38 -1.12 -1.57 4.28
C LYS A 38 -2.46 -0.98 4.73
N ALA A 39 -2.46 -0.10 5.73
CA ALA A 39 -3.67 0.56 6.20
C ALA A 39 -4.34 1.38 5.08
N PHE A 40 -3.55 2.05 4.24
CA PHE A 40 -4.07 2.75 3.07
C PHE A 40 -4.75 1.78 2.08
N LEU A 41 -4.15 0.64 1.78
CA LEU A 41 -4.74 -0.35 0.87
C LEU A 41 -5.93 -1.10 1.46
N ASP A 42 -5.97 -1.32 2.77
CA ASP A 42 -7.05 -2.06 3.44
C ASP A 42 -8.29 -1.18 3.69
N HIS A 43 -8.08 0.11 3.98
CA HIS A 43 -9.15 1.02 4.42
C HIS A 43 -9.11 2.36 3.68
N GLY A 44 -7.96 3.02 3.63
CA GLY A 44 -7.85 4.40 3.14
C GLY A 44 -8.34 4.59 1.70
N LEU A 45 -8.02 3.66 0.80
CA LEU A 45 -8.44 3.77 -0.61
C LEU A 45 -9.97 3.65 -0.76
N LYS A 46 -10.59 2.76 0.01
CA LYS A 46 -12.05 2.62 0.06
C LYS A 46 -12.69 3.91 0.60
N GLU A 47 -12.17 4.43 1.70
CA GLU A 47 -12.66 5.66 2.32
C GLU A 47 -12.61 6.85 1.36
N VAL A 48 -11.55 6.96 0.54
CA VAL A 48 -11.45 8.02 -0.48
C VAL A 48 -12.56 7.92 -1.52
N PHE A 49 -12.93 6.72 -1.97
CA PHE A 49 -14.05 6.56 -2.90
C PHE A 49 -15.39 6.89 -2.23
N GLU A 50 -15.59 6.46 -0.98
CA GLU A 50 -16.81 6.71 -0.21
C GLU A 50 -16.96 8.18 0.21
N ASP A 51 -15.88 8.95 0.30
CA ASP A 51 -15.92 10.40 0.56
C ASP A 51 -16.41 11.20 -0.65
N VAL A 52 -16.06 10.73 -1.86
CA VAL A 52 -16.43 11.41 -3.11
C VAL A 52 -17.77 10.92 -3.66
N LEU A 53 -18.14 9.66 -3.41
CA LEU A 53 -19.33 9.01 -3.98
C LEU A 53 -20.41 8.77 -2.91
N PRO A 54 -21.71 8.84 -3.27
CA PRO A 54 -22.23 8.93 -4.63
C PRO A 54 -22.17 10.34 -5.24
N ILE A 55 -22.07 10.39 -6.56
CA ILE A 55 -22.26 11.63 -7.34
C ILE A 55 -23.47 11.52 -8.25
N SER A 56 -24.21 12.61 -8.41
CA SER A 56 -25.33 12.71 -9.35
C SER A 56 -24.98 13.60 -10.55
N ASN A 57 -25.62 13.36 -11.68
CA ASN A 57 -25.54 14.26 -12.83
C ASN A 57 -26.30 15.58 -12.54
N PHE A 58 -26.14 16.58 -13.42
CA PHE A 58 -26.74 17.91 -13.24
C PHE A 58 -28.28 17.91 -13.07
N THR A 59 -28.97 16.91 -13.63
CA THR A 59 -30.43 16.80 -13.58
C THR A 59 -30.94 15.86 -12.48
N ASP A 60 -30.06 15.31 -11.64
CA ASP A 60 -30.38 14.32 -10.60
C ASP A 60 -31.10 13.06 -11.11
N THR A 61 -30.91 12.71 -12.39
CA THR A 61 -31.53 11.54 -13.04
C THR A 61 -30.61 10.32 -13.07
N MET A 62 -29.31 10.54 -12.94
CA MET A 62 -28.31 9.46 -12.89
C MET A 62 -27.42 9.63 -11.67
N GLU A 63 -27.14 8.53 -11.00
CA GLU A 63 -26.30 8.47 -9.80
C GLU A 63 -25.23 7.39 -9.97
N LEU A 64 -24.00 7.74 -9.67
CA LEU A 64 -22.85 6.84 -9.70
C LEU A 64 -22.45 6.50 -8.28
N GLU A 65 -22.42 5.21 -7.97
CA GLU A 65 -22.03 4.67 -6.68
C GLU A 65 -20.75 3.84 -6.78
N PHE A 66 -19.94 3.89 -5.72
CA PHE A 66 -18.83 2.95 -5.52
C PHE A 66 -19.35 1.62 -4.98
N VAL A 67 -18.87 0.51 -5.54
CA VAL A 67 -19.19 -0.85 -5.06
C VAL A 67 -17.96 -1.52 -4.44
N GLY A 68 -16.79 -1.36 -5.06
CA GLY A 68 -15.56 -2.01 -4.62
C GLY A 68 -14.41 -1.74 -5.59
N TYR A 69 -13.22 -2.23 -5.23
CA TYR A 69 -12.08 -2.27 -6.14
C TYR A 69 -11.31 -3.59 -5.98
N GLU A 70 -10.53 -3.91 -7.00
CA GLU A 70 -9.61 -5.03 -7.04
C GLU A 70 -8.26 -4.53 -7.56
N ILE A 71 -7.19 -4.84 -6.83
CA ILE A 71 -5.81 -4.62 -7.29
C ILE A 71 -5.29 -5.97 -7.78
N LYS A 72 -4.96 -6.05 -9.07
CA LYS A 72 -4.45 -7.28 -9.70
C LYS A 72 -2.95 -7.45 -9.47
N GLU A 73 -2.40 -8.56 -9.94
CA GLU A 73 -0.96 -8.81 -9.83
C GLU A 73 -0.14 -7.76 -10.61
N PRO A 74 1.04 -7.36 -10.09
CA PRO A 74 1.98 -6.50 -10.80
C PRO A 74 2.38 -7.03 -12.17
N LYS A 75 2.52 -6.14 -13.15
CA LYS A 75 2.92 -6.51 -14.53
C LYS A 75 4.36 -7.01 -14.62
N TYR A 76 5.22 -6.55 -13.72
CA TYR A 76 6.64 -6.85 -13.67
C TYR A 76 7.01 -7.33 -12.27
N THR A 77 8.03 -8.18 -12.20
CA THR A 77 8.77 -8.42 -10.95
C THR A 77 9.61 -7.20 -10.57
N LEU A 78 10.13 -7.18 -9.34
CA LEU A 78 11.01 -6.10 -8.86
C LEU A 78 12.27 -5.95 -9.72
N GLU A 79 12.88 -7.06 -10.15
CA GLU A 79 14.09 -7.04 -10.98
C GLU A 79 13.79 -6.53 -12.40
N GLU A 80 12.69 -6.98 -13.01
CA GLU A 80 12.27 -6.52 -14.33
C GLU A 80 11.95 -5.02 -14.34
N ALA A 81 11.27 -4.53 -13.29
CA ALA A 81 10.97 -3.11 -13.17
C ALA A 81 12.25 -2.25 -13.13
N ARG A 82 13.29 -2.72 -12.42
CA ARG A 82 14.60 -2.05 -12.38
C ARG A 82 15.33 -2.08 -13.72
N ILE A 83 15.39 -3.25 -14.37
CA ILE A 83 16.14 -3.44 -15.62
C ILE A 83 15.51 -2.70 -16.80
N HIS A 84 14.18 -2.59 -16.83
CA HIS A 84 13.45 -2.01 -17.95
C HIS A 84 13.10 -0.54 -17.78
N ASP A 85 13.65 0.15 -16.77
CA ASP A 85 13.27 1.52 -16.40
C ASP A 85 11.75 1.68 -16.22
N ALA A 86 11.08 0.62 -15.75
CA ALA A 86 9.64 0.57 -15.55
C ALA A 86 9.27 0.82 -14.08
N SER A 87 7.98 1.06 -13.82
CA SER A 87 7.48 1.17 -12.45
C SER A 87 6.93 -0.17 -11.97
N TYR A 88 7.21 -0.53 -10.71
CA TYR A 88 6.61 -1.70 -10.08
C TYR A 88 5.19 -1.34 -9.61
N SER A 89 4.21 -1.68 -10.45
CA SER A 89 2.81 -1.29 -10.27
C SER A 89 1.86 -2.41 -10.66
N ALA A 90 0.71 -2.41 -10.00
CA ALA A 90 -0.40 -3.33 -10.21
C ALA A 90 -1.60 -2.62 -10.84
N PRO A 91 -2.30 -3.23 -11.82
CA PRO A 91 -3.56 -2.70 -12.33
C PRO A 91 -4.62 -2.63 -11.23
N ILE A 92 -5.24 -1.47 -11.03
CA ILE A 92 -6.42 -1.32 -10.18
C ILE A 92 -7.68 -1.22 -11.04
N PHE A 93 -8.66 -2.04 -10.70
CA PHE A 93 -10.00 -2.04 -11.27
C PHE A 93 -11.00 -1.59 -10.21
N VAL A 94 -11.88 -0.66 -10.56
CA VAL A 94 -12.91 -0.16 -9.65
C VAL A 94 -14.28 -0.53 -10.21
N THR A 95 -15.11 -1.14 -9.37
CA THR A 95 -16.49 -1.49 -9.69
C THR A 95 -17.40 -0.34 -9.30
N PHE A 96 -18.06 0.24 -10.30
CA PHE A 96 -19.08 1.26 -10.11
C PHE A 96 -20.46 0.72 -10.44
N ARG A 97 -21.47 1.32 -9.82
CA ARG A 97 -22.88 1.08 -10.12
C ARG A 97 -23.51 2.40 -10.56
N LEU A 98 -23.97 2.45 -11.81
CA LEU A 98 -24.73 3.56 -12.36
C LEU A 98 -26.22 3.26 -12.25
N ILE A 99 -26.95 4.12 -11.54
CA ILE A 99 -28.40 4.03 -11.33
C ILE A 99 -29.06 5.11 -12.18
N ASN A 100 -29.92 4.71 -13.11
CA ASN A 100 -30.81 5.62 -13.82
C ASN A 100 -32.15 5.70 -13.05
N LYS A 101 -32.41 6.84 -12.40
CA LYS A 101 -33.59 7.07 -11.56
C LYS A 101 -34.88 7.23 -12.39
N GLU A 102 -34.77 7.57 -13.68
CA GLU A 102 -35.94 7.72 -14.57
C GLU A 102 -36.44 6.37 -15.11
N THR A 103 -35.52 5.48 -15.50
CA THR A 103 -35.86 4.16 -16.06
C THR A 103 -35.86 3.05 -15.02
N GLY A 104 -35.25 3.27 -13.85
CA GLY A 104 -34.96 2.24 -12.86
C GLY A 104 -33.84 1.28 -13.26
N GLU A 105 -33.12 1.56 -14.36
CA GLU A 105 -32.04 0.70 -14.85
C GLU A 105 -30.80 0.84 -13.97
N ILE A 106 -30.21 -0.31 -13.60
CA ILE A 106 -28.97 -0.38 -12.81
C ILE A 106 -27.91 -1.08 -13.65
N LYS A 107 -26.79 -0.40 -13.90
CA LYS A 107 -25.61 -0.97 -14.58
C LYS A 107 -24.45 -1.03 -13.62
N THR A 108 -23.94 -2.23 -13.37
CA THR A 108 -22.70 -2.43 -12.62
C THR A 108 -21.58 -2.73 -13.60
N GLN A 109 -20.47 -2.00 -13.50
CA GLN A 109 -19.34 -2.16 -14.40
C GLN A 109 -18.02 -2.05 -13.65
N GLU A 110 -17.11 -2.96 -13.99
CA GLU A 110 -15.71 -2.88 -13.62
C GLU A 110 -14.95 -2.00 -14.63
N VAL A 111 -14.23 -1.00 -14.13
CA VAL A 111 -13.48 -0.03 -14.92
C VAL A 111 -12.01 -0.10 -14.53
N PHE A 112 -11.12 -0.21 -15.52
CA PHE A 112 -9.69 -0.03 -15.28
C PHE A 112 -9.43 1.42 -14.87
N PHE A 113 -8.99 1.59 -13.62
CA PHE A 113 -8.82 2.91 -13.01
C PHE A 113 -7.39 3.43 -13.17
N GLY A 114 -6.41 2.52 -13.27
CA GLY A 114 -5.02 2.86 -13.54
C GLY A 114 -4.04 1.78 -13.09
N ASP A 115 -2.74 2.09 -13.23
CA ASP A 115 -1.68 1.30 -12.60
C ASP A 115 -1.31 1.96 -11.26
N PHE A 116 -1.37 1.18 -10.19
CA PHE A 116 -1.12 1.62 -8.82
C PHE A 116 0.27 1.14 -8.36
N PRO A 117 1.19 2.03 -7.94
CA PRO A 117 2.50 1.63 -7.43
C PRO A 117 2.39 0.74 -6.18
N ILE A 118 3.13 -0.36 -6.15
CA ILE A 118 3.12 -1.30 -5.03
C ILE A 118 4.40 -1.16 -4.22
N MET A 119 4.27 -1.15 -2.89
CA MET A 119 5.40 -1.09 -1.98
C MET A 119 6.14 -2.44 -1.94
N THR A 120 7.46 -2.39 -1.96
CA THR A 120 8.31 -3.57 -1.77
C THR A 120 8.32 -4.01 -0.30
N GLU A 121 8.78 -5.23 -0.01
CA GLU A 121 8.97 -5.71 1.37
C GLU A 121 9.93 -4.84 2.20
N MET A 122 10.76 -4.02 1.54
CA MET A 122 11.73 -3.13 2.17
C MET A 122 11.15 -1.75 2.51
N GLY A 123 9.86 -1.51 2.25
CA GLY A 123 9.22 -0.20 2.49
C GLY A 123 9.56 0.85 1.43
N THR A 124 9.93 0.42 0.23
CA THR A 124 10.34 1.30 -0.90
C THR A 124 9.39 1.13 -2.09
N PHE A 125 9.54 1.98 -3.11
CA PHE A 125 8.85 1.88 -4.39
C PHE A 125 9.85 1.90 -5.55
N ILE A 126 9.57 1.17 -6.62
CA ILE A 126 10.34 1.27 -7.87
C ILE A 126 9.54 2.12 -8.85
N ILE A 127 10.05 3.31 -9.18
CA ILE A 127 9.41 4.28 -10.07
C ILE A 127 10.39 4.64 -11.18
N ASN A 128 10.05 4.24 -12.41
CA ASN A 128 10.88 4.38 -13.61
C ASN A 128 12.29 3.81 -13.39
N GLY A 129 12.38 2.54 -12.96
CA GLY A 129 13.62 1.83 -12.65
C GLY A 129 14.31 2.23 -11.36
N GLY A 130 14.06 3.45 -10.86
CA GLY A 130 14.69 3.98 -9.65
C GLY A 130 13.95 3.61 -8.37
N GLU A 131 14.69 3.20 -7.34
CA GLU A 131 14.15 2.96 -6.01
C GLU A 131 13.94 4.27 -5.25
N ARG A 132 12.76 4.43 -4.64
CA ARG A 132 12.32 5.65 -3.97
C ARG A 132 11.69 5.32 -2.61
N ILE A 133 11.83 6.25 -1.68
CA ILE A 133 11.22 6.20 -0.34
C ILE A 133 10.33 7.43 -0.17
N ILE A 134 9.13 7.22 0.37
CA ILE A 134 8.28 8.31 0.84
C ILE A 134 8.64 8.58 2.30
N VAL A 135 8.92 9.84 2.63
CA VAL A 135 9.30 10.25 3.98
C VAL A 135 8.09 10.88 4.66
N SER A 136 7.85 10.52 5.92
CA SER A 136 6.80 11.13 6.74
C SER A 136 7.10 12.63 6.95
N GLN A 137 6.09 13.47 6.73
CA GLN A 137 6.16 14.93 6.89
C GLN A 137 5.72 15.37 8.29
#